data_AF-A0A2M9EU98-F1
#
_entry.id   AF-A0A2M9EU98-F1
#
_cell.length_a   1.000
_cell.length_b   1.000
_cell.length_c   1.000
_cell.angle_alpha   90.00
_cell.angle_beta   90.00
_cell.angle_gamma   90.00
#
_symmetry.space_group_name_H-M   'P 1'
#
loop_
_entity.id
_entity.type
_entity.pdbx_description
1 polymer ?
#
loop_
_entity_poly.entity_id
_entity_poly.type
_entity_poly.pdbx_seq_one_letter_code
_entity_poly.pdbx_strand_id
1 'polypeptide(L)'
;MAQIQLSCSACAYTSAVSRSNDGLIVRKAPFSLARRQSGFTLLEMIVVLVIIGLIMGLVGPRLFGQADKAKVQTAETQVKMLRGALQTMRLDIGRVPTAEEGLAILNTAPNDPRIAQRWRGPYLDEALPEDPWGNPYQYSPAASGSSPFSLYSLGADGQPGGEGYDADIGYVPDRQ
;
A
#
# COMPACT_ATOMS: atom_id res chain seq x y z
N MET A 1 -5.07 3.27 31.55
CA MET A 1 -4.06 2.39 32.18
C MET A 1 -3.46 1.54 31.07
N ALA A 2 -2.19 1.57 30.68
CA ALA A 2 -0.97 2.09 31.30
C ALA A 2 0.01 2.53 30.18
N GLN A 3 0.76 3.59 30.44
CA GLN A 3 1.94 3.98 29.66
C GLN A 3 3.17 3.24 30.18
N ILE A 4 4.06 2.81 29.29
CA ILE A 4 5.42 2.39 29.63
C ILE A 4 6.37 3.38 28.97
N GLN A 5 6.76 4.39 29.75
CA GLN A 5 7.94 5.22 29.52
C GLN A 5 9.17 4.47 30.00
N LEU A 6 10.18 4.32 29.14
CA LEU A 6 11.55 4.00 29.54
C LEU A 6 12.48 5.05 28.91
N SER A 7 12.33 6.30 29.37
CA SER A 7 13.34 7.34 29.20
C SER A 7 14.41 7.11 30.27
N CYS A 8 15.54 6.53 29.86
CA CYS A 8 16.71 6.36 30.71
C CYS A 8 17.30 7.74 31.02
N SER A 9 16.97 8.25 32.21
CA SER A 9 17.61 9.39 32.85
C SER A 9 19.00 8.99 33.32
N ALA A 10 20.04 9.59 32.75
CA ALA A 10 21.32 9.78 33.42
C ALA A 10 22.06 10.99 32.85
N CYS A 11 21.46 12.17 33.06
CA CYS A 11 22.14 13.46 32.92
C CYS A 11 23.04 13.63 34.15
N ALA A 12 24.34 13.32 34.03
CA ALA A 12 25.30 13.50 35.11
C ALA A 12 25.75 14.97 35.16
N TYR A 13 25.03 15.81 35.90
CA TYR A 13 25.45 17.16 36.25
C TYR A 13 26.27 17.11 37.55
N THR A 14 27.59 16.98 37.44
CA THR A 14 28.49 17.05 38.61
C THR A 14 28.80 18.51 38.90
N SER A 15 28.36 18.97 40.07
CA SER A 15 28.83 20.22 40.68
C SER A 15 29.78 19.85 41.82
N ALA A 16 31.08 20.08 41.62
CA ALA A 16 32.10 19.88 42.65
C ALA A 16 32.48 21.25 43.24
N VAL A 17 31.90 21.60 44.39
CA VAL A 17 32.39 22.69 45.24
C VAL A 17 33.40 22.10 46.22
N SER A 18 34.68 22.46 46.06
CA SER A 18 35.77 22.04 46.93
C SER A 18 36.31 23.24 47.70
N ARG A 19 36.02 23.32 49.01
CA ARG A 19 36.63 24.28 49.93
C ARG A 19 37.72 23.54 50.71
N SER A 20 38.98 23.95 50.49
CA SER A 20 40.20 23.28 50.97
C SER A 20 40.81 24.06 52.14
N ASN A 21 40.82 23.45 53.32
CA ASN A 21 41.85 23.67 54.34
C ASN A 21 42.39 22.27 54.70
N ASP A 22 43.70 22.18 54.86
CA ASP A 22 44.47 21.04 55.38
C ASP A 22 45.10 20.11 54.34
N GLY A 23 46.43 20.00 54.46
CA GLY A 23 47.19 18.80 54.12
C GLY A 23 47.61 18.68 52.65
N LEU A 24 48.91 18.57 52.44
CA LEU A 24 49.51 18.22 51.15
C LEU A 24 49.12 16.78 50.76
N ILE A 25 48.05 16.60 49.98
CA ILE A 25 47.63 15.29 49.46
C ILE A 25 48.28 15.07 48.08
N VAL A 26 49.20 14.09 48.00
CA VAL A 26 49.74 13.59 46.72
C VAL A 26 48.62 12.86 45.97
N ARG A 27 47.96 13.57 45.03
CA ARG A 27 46.96 12.99 44.14
C ARG A 27 47.65 12.12 43.09
N LYS A 28 47.58 10.79 43.22
CA LYS A 28 47.84 9.87 42.10
C LYS A 28 46.78 10.12 41.03
N ALA A 29 47.18 10.72 39.91
CA ALA A 29 46.30 10.90 38.77
C ALA A 29 45.77 9.54 38.30
N PRO A 30 44.45 9.40 38.04
CA PRO A 30 43.93 8.19 37.40
C PRO A 30 44.54 8.11 36.01
N PHE A 31 45.24 7.02 35.71
CA PHE A 31 45.67 6.70 34.36
C PHE A 31 44.40 6.53 33.50
N SER A 32 43.99 7.60 32.83
CA SER A 32 42.96 7.54 31.79
C SER A 32 43.57 6.79 30.61
N LEU A 33 43.23 5.51 30.47
CA LEU A 33 43.49 4.76 29.25
C LEU A 33 42.65 5.41 28.14
N ALA A 34 43.28 6.29 27.37
CA ALA A 34 42.71 6.86 26.17
C ALA A 34 42.31 5.70 25.25
N ARG A 35 41.01 5.44 25.15
CA ARG A 35 40.45 4.47 24.22
C ARG A 35 40.78 5.00 22.81
N ARG A 36 41.76 4.38 22.15
CA ARG A 36 42.09 4.67 20.76
C ARG A 36 40.83 4.47 19.94
N GLN A 37 40.22 5.57 19.49
CA GLN A 37 39.20 5.52 18.46
C GLN A 37 39.93 5.11 17.17
N SER A 38 39.83 3.83 16.79
CA SER A 38 40.19 3.41 15.45
C SER A 38 39.15 4.00 14.50
N GLY A 39 39.55 4.99 13.71
CA GLY A 39 38.73 5.51 12.63
C GLY A 39 38.60 4.46 11.51
N PHE A 40 37.41 4.37 10.93
CA PHE A 40 37.19 3.61 9.68
C PHE A 40 38.09 4.17 8.57
N THR A 41 38.71 3.29 7.79
CA THR A 41 39.50 3.72 6.64
C THR A 41 38.58 4.07 5.46
N LEU A 42 39.01 4.97 4.57
CA LEU A 42 38.24 5.30 3.35
C LEU A 42 37.95 4.06 2.49
N LEU A 43 38.91 3.13 2.44
CA LEU A 43 38.81 1.89 1.67
C LEU A 43 37.64 1.02 2.15
N GLU A 44 37.40 0.96 3.46
CA GLU A 44 36.34 0.15 4.06
C GLU A 44 34.95 0.61 3.62
N MET A 45 34.74 1.93 3.55
CA MET A 45 33.48 2.49 3.05
C MET A 45 33.34 2.30 1.53
N ILE A 46 34.43 2.37 0.76
CA ILE A 46 34.37 2.10 -0.70
C ILE A 46 33.93 0.65 -0.95
N VAL A 47 34.52 -0.33 -0.27
CA VAL A 47 34.17 -1.75 -0.45
C VAL A 47 32.71 -2.00 -0.10
N VAL A 48 32.21 -1.43 1.00
CA VAL A 48 30.80 -1.59 1.42
C VAL A 48 29.85 -1.00 0.39
N LEU A 49 30.11 0.21 -0.12
CA LEU A 49 29.27 0.85 -1.13
C LEU A 49 29.26 0.08 -2.44
N VAL A 50 30.39 -0.51 -2.84
CA VAL A 50 30.48 -1.37 -4.02
C VAL A 50 29.59 -2.61 -3.87
N ILE A 51 29.64 -3.28 -2.71
CA ILE A 51 28.81 -4.47 -2.46
C ILE A 51 27.32 -4.11 -2.44
N ILE A 52 26.93 -3.01 -1.77
CA ILE A 52 25.54 -2.54 -1.75
C ILE A 52 25.06 -2.20 -3.17
N GLY A 53 25.87 -1.51 -3.96
CA GLY A 53 25.55 -1.18 -5.35
C GLY A 53 25.33 -2.42 -6.22
N LEU A 54 26.18 -3.45 -6.05
CA LEU A 54 26.07 -4.71 -6.79
C LEU A 54 24.79 -5.48 -6.43
N ILE A 55 24.45 -5.56 -5.14
CA ILE A 55 23.21 -6.22 -4.70
C ILE A 55 21.98 -5.46 -5.20
N MET A 56 21.96 -4.13 -5.03
CA MET A 56 20.84 -3.29 -5.44
C MET A 56 20.59 -3.37 -6.95
N GLY A 57 21.65 -3.38 -7.77
CA GLY A 57 21.55 -3.52 -9.22
C GLY A 57 20.92 -4.85 -9.68
N LEU A 58 21.13 -5.94 -8.92
CA LEU A 58 20.59 -7.26 -9.28
C LEU A 58 19.17 -7.50 -8.74
N VAL A 59 18.87 -7.01 -7.54
CA VAL A 59 17.61 -7.30 -6.84
C VAL A 59 16.50 -6.31 -7.20
N GLY A 60 16.82 -5.03 -7.40
CA GLY A 60 15.85 -3.95 -7.62
C GLY A 60 14.83 -4.26 -8.72
N PRO A 61 15.24 -4.48 -9.98
CA PRO A 61 14.31 -4.68 -11.10
C PRO A 61 13.39 -5.89 -10.94
N ARG A 62 13.86 -6.95 -10.26
CA ARG A 62 13.08 -8.19 -10.07
C ARG A 62 11.92 -8.01 -9.10
N LEU A 63 12.09 -7.16 -8.08
CA LEU A 63 11.04 -6.89 -7.10
C LEU A 63 9.90 -6.07 -7.70
N PHE A 64 10.23 -5.01 -8.45
CA PHE A 64 9.21 -4.15 -9.08
C PHE A 64 8.36 -4.92 -10.10
N GLY A 65 8.99 -5.68 -11.00
CA GLY A 65 8.23 -6.46 -12.00
C GLY A 65 7.30 -7.53 -11.39
N GLN A 66 7.66 -8.11 -10.24
CA GLN A 66 6.77 -9.05 -9.53
C GLN A 66 5.62 -8.34 -8.83
N ALA A 67 5.87 -7.17 -8.24
CA ALA A 67 4.85 -6.36 -7.60
C ALA A 67 3.80 -5.90 -8.61
N ASP A 68 4.23 -5.41 -9.78
CA ASP A 68 3.31 -4.93 -10.82
C ASP A 68 2.49 -6.09 -11.41
N LYS A 69 3.12 -7.24 -11.65
CA LYS A 69 2.38 -8.45 -12.06
C LYS A 69 1.35 -8.89 -11.03
N ALA A 70 1.69 -8.83 -9.74
CA ALA A 70 0.75 -9.17 -8.67
C ALA A 70 -0.44 -8.20 -8.64
N LYS A 71 -0.20 -6.90 -8.87
CA LYS A 71 -1.26 -5.90 -9.01
C LYS A 71 -2.21 -6.26 -10.15
N VAL A 72 -1.70 -6.50 -11.37
CA VAL A 72 -2.56 -6.90 -12.51
C VAL A 72 -3.43 -8.12 -12.17
N GLN A 73 -2.82 -9.16 -11.57
CA GLN A 73 -3.54 -10.37 -11.17
C GLN A 73 -4.64 -10.10 -10.13
N THR A 74 -4.37 -9.23 -9.15
CA THR A 74 -5.37 -8.81 -8.16
C THR A 74 -6.51 -8.04 -8.83
N ALA A 75 -6.20 -7.11 -9.74
CA ALA A 75 -7.19 -6.34 -10.47
C ALA A 75 -8.12 -7.26 -11.28
N GLU A 76 -7.57 -8.23 -12.01
CA GLU A 76 -8.37 -9.21 -12.74
C GLU A 76 -9.29 -10.02 -11.83
N THR A 77 -8.80 -10.41 -10.65
CA THR A 77 -9.55 -11.22 -9.69
C THR A 77 -10.70 -10.40 -9.10
N GLN A 78 -10.44 -9.15 -8.72
CA GLN A 78 -11.44 -8.20 -8.23
C GLN A 78 -12.51 -7.92 -9.30
N VAL A 79 -12.12 -7.69 -10.57
CA VAL A 79 -13.08 -7.52 -11.68
C VAL A 79 -13.97 -8.75 -11.84
N LYS A 80 -13.40 -9.97 -11.78
CA LYS A 80 -14.18 -11.22 -11.87
C LYS A 80 -15.18 -11.36 -10.71
N MET A 81 -14.76 -11.02 -9.49
CA MET A 81 -15.61 -11.02 -8.30
C MET A 81 -16.77 -10.02 -8.43
N LEU A 82 -16.46 -8.77 -8.79
CA LEU A 82 -17.44 -7.71 -9.00
C LEU A 82 -18.43 -8.06 -10.13
N ARG A 83 -17.95 -8.69 -11.21
CA ARG A 83 -18.82 -9.22 -12.27
C ARG A 83 -19.78 -10.27 -11.71
N GLY A 84 -19.29 -11.20 -10.89
CA GLY A 84 -20.12 -12.21 -10.25
C GLY A 84 -21.23 -11.58 -9.39
N ALA A 85 -20.89 -10.59 -8.57
CA ALA A 85 -21.85 -9.84 -7.77
C ALA A 85 -22.92 -9.15 -8.63
N LEU A 86 -22.51 -8.48 -9.72
CA LEU A 86 -23.43 -7.85 -10.67
C LEU A 86 -24.34 -8.86 -11.37
N GLN A 87 -23.84 -10.05 -11.68
CA GLN A 87 -24.64 -11.12 -12.27
C GLN A 87 -25.67 -11.65 -11.28
N THR A 88 -25.29 -11.90 -10.03
CA THR A 88 -26.23 -12.30 -8.97
C THR A 88 -27.32 -11.26 -8.75
N MET A 89 -26.94 -9.98 -8.65
CA MET A 89 -27.90 -8.88 -8.54
C MET A 89 -28.86 -8.84 -9.72
N ARG A 90 -28.34 -9.02 -10.95
CA ARG A 90 -29.16 -9.08 -12.16
C ARG A 90 -30.16 -10.24 -12.12
N LEU A 91 -29.84 -11.37 -11.48
CA LEU A 91 -30.79 -12.49 -11.34
C LEU A 91 -31.95 -12.14 -10.40
N ASP A 92 -31.69 -11.34 -9.36
CA ASP A 92 -32.73 -10.92 -8.40
C ASP A 92 -33.61 -9.80 -8.93
N ILE A 93 -33.00 -8.74 -9.46
CA ILE A 93 -33.70 -7.53 -9.91
C ILE A 93 -34.18 -7.67 -11.37
N GLY A 94 -33.47 -8.43 -12.19
CA GLY A 94 -33.78 -8.66 -13.60
C GLY A 94 -33.16 -7.67 -14.59
N ARG A 95 -32.28 -6.75 -14.14
CA ARG A 95 -31.59 -5.77 -14.99
C ARG A 95 -30.16 -5.49 -14.52
N VAL A 96 -29.36 -4.88 -15.39
CA VAL A 96 -28.04 -4.33 -15.02
C VAL A 96 -28.21 -2.95 -14.35
N PRO A 97 -27.25 -2.49 -13.53
CA PRO A 97 -27.28 -1.15 -12.94
C PRO A 97 -27.27 -0.05 -14.02
N THR A 98 -27.90 1.09 -13.74
CA THR A 98 -27.73 2.27 -14.61
C THR A 98 -26.36 2.91 -14.39
N ALA A 99 -25.99 3.86 -15.24
CA ALA A 99 -24.75 4.62 -15.05
C ALA A 99 -24.77 5.45 -13.76
N GLU A 100 -25.93 5.93 -13.31
CA GLU A 100 -26.02 6.69 -12.04
C GLU A 100 -25.95 5.79 -10.80
N GLU A 101 -26.53 4.59 -10.87
CA GLU A 101 -26.46 3.61 -9.78
C GLU A 101 -25.05 3.02 -9.63
N GLY A 102 -24.41 2.75 -10.78
CA GLY A 102 -23.05 2.22 -10.86
C GLY A 102 -22.85 0.95 -10.03
N LEU A 103 -21.67 0.85 -9.41
CA LEU A 103 -21.31 -0.26 -8.52
C LEU A 103 -21.88 -0.09 -7.10
N ALA A 104 -22.41 1.08 -6.75
CA ALA A 104 -22.92 1.35 -5.40
C ALA A 104 -24.13 0.47 -5.05
N ILE A 105 -24.92 0.06 -6.06
CA ILE A 105 -26.08 -0.83 -5.89
C ILE A 105 -25.71 -2.21 -5.34
N LEU A 106 -24.43 -2.60 -5.45
CA LEU A 106 -23.95 -3.87 -4.87
C LEU A 106 -23.98 -3.84 -3.35
N ASN A 107 -23.80 -2.67 -2.73
CA ASN A 107 -23.75 -2.52 -1.26
C ASN A 107 -24.98 -1.83 -0.69
N THR A 108 -25.60 -0.93 -1.47
CA THR A 108 -26.73 -0.12 -1.02
C THR A 108 -27.96 -0.43 -1.86
N ALA A 109 -29.10 -0.64 -1.21
CA ALA A 109 -30.36 -0.84 -1.90
C ALA A 109 -30.72 0.38 -2.76
N PRO A 110 -31.28 0.18 -3.97
CA PRO A 110 -31.68 1.27 -4.84
C PRO A 110 -32.87 2.05 -4.27
N ASN A 111 -32.98 3.34 -4.62
CA ASN A 111 -34.03 4.22 -4.11
C ASN A 111 -35.43 3.92 -4.69
N ASP A 112 -35.51 3.23 -5.83
CA ASP A 112 -36.79 2.85 -6.43
C ASP A 112 -37.45 1.75 -5.59
N PRO A 113 -38.62 2.00 -4.96
CA PRO A 113 -39.30 1.03 -4.11
C PRO A 113 -39.64 -0.28 -4.83
N ARG A 114 -39.89 -0.25 -6.14
CA ARG A 114 -40.23 -1.44 -6.94
C ARG A 114 -39.03 -2.36 -7.12
N ILE A 115 -37.85 -1.78 -7.25
CA ILE A 115 -36.59 -2.50 -7.40
C ILE A 115 -36.08 -2.95 -6.03
N ALA A 116 -36.19 -2.09 -5.01
CA ALA A 116 -35.78 -2.39 -3.64
C ALA A 116 -36.48 -3.63 -3.07
N GLN A 117 -37.74 -3.88 -3.44
CA GLN A 117 -38.47 -5.11 -3.05
C GLN A 117 -37.86 -6.41 -3.59
N ARG A 118 -37.14 -6.33 -4.72
CA ARG A 118 -36.52 -7.49 -5.37
C ARG A 118 -35.05 -7.64 -5.02
N TRP A 119 -34.41 -6.56 -4.56
CA TRP A 119 -33.01 -6.54 -4.15
C TRP A 119 -32.80 -7.43 -2.92
N ARG A 120 -31.84 -8.36 -3.00
CA ARG A 120 -31.50 -9.30 -1.92
C ARG A 120 -30.06 -9.13 -1.42
N GLY A 121 -29.46 -7.98 -1.70
CA GLY A 121 -28.10 -7.68 -1.29
C GLY A 121 -27.97 -7.43 0.23
N PRO A 122 -26.78 -7.02 0.68
CA PRO A 122 -25.62 -6.65 -0.13
C PRO A 122 -25.01 -7.85 -0.88
N TYR A 123 -24.47 -7.58 -2.07
CA TYR A 123 -23.88 -8.58 -2.97
C TYR A 123 -22.35 -8.68 -2.82
N LEU A 124 -21.75 -7.85 -1.97
CA LEU A 124 -20.35 -7.91 -1.57
C LEU A 124 -20.28 -8.09 -0.06
N ASP A 125 -19.29 -8.86 0.41
CA ASP A 125 -19.04 -9.06 1.83
C ASP A 125 -18.43 -7.81 2.48
N GLU A 126 -17.68 -7.03 1.69
CA GLU A 126 -16.98 -5.83 2.11
C GLU A 126 -17.40 -4.61 1.27
N ALA A 127 -16.91 -3.43 1.67
CA ALA A 127 -17.06 -2.22 0.86
C ALA A 127 -16.46 -2.43 -0.54
N LEU A 128 -16.91 -1.63 -1.50
CA LEU A 128 -16.41 -1.69 -2.87
C LEU A 128 -14.89 -1.46 -2.85
N PRO A 129 -14.07 -2.45 -3.28
CA PRO A 129 -12.63 -2.29 -3.24
C PRO A 129 -12.17 -1.32 -4.32
N GLU A 130 -11.11 -0.59 -4.01
CA GLU A 130 -10.31 0.10 -5.01
C GLU A 130 -9.44 -0.91 -5.76
N ASP A 131 -9.01 -0.53 -6.96
CA ASP A 131 -8.05 -1.31 -7.71
C ASP A 131 -6.66 -1.27 -7.04
N PRO A 132 -5.70 -2.11 -7.47
CA PRO A 132 -4.37 -2.21 -6.86
C PRO A 132 -3.49 -0.97 -6.97
N TRP A 133 -3.93 0.04 -7.73
CA TRP A 133 -3.28 1.35 -7.85
C TRP A 133 -4.01 2.45 -7.08
N GLY A 134 -5.09 2.10 -6.36
CA GLY A 134 -5.88 3.02 -5.54
C GLY A 134 -6.95 3.79 -6.32
N ASN A 135 -7.29 3.33 -7.53
CA ASN A 135 -8.33 3.96 -8.35
C ASN A 135 -9.66 3.20 -8.22
N PRO A 136 -10.81 3.88 -8.33
CA PRO A 136 -12.09 3.21 -8.39
C PRO A 136 -12.26 2.43 -9.71
N TYR A 137 -12.93 1.29 -9.64
CA TYR A 137 -13.32 0.54 -10.83
C TYR A 137 -14.31 1.32 -11.71
N GLN A 138 -14.11 1.23 -13.02
CA GLN A 138 -14.98 1.84 -14.00
C GLN A 138 -16.11 0.90 -14.38
N TYR A 139 -17.34 1.42 -14.37
CA TYR A 139 -18.55 0.70 -14.76
C TYR A 139 -19.32 1.48 -15.83
N SER A 140 -19.84 0.76 -16.82
CA SER A 140 -20.78 1.30 -17.79
C SER A 140 -21.82 0.25 -18.18
N PRO A 141 -23.10 0.61 -18.36
CA PRO A 141 -24.13 -0.31 -18.84
C PRO A 141 -23.96 -0.69 -20.32
N ALA A 142 -22.97 -0.12 -21.04
CA ALA A 142 -22.64 -0.51 -22.40
C ALA A 142 -22.11 -1.96 -22.42
N ALA A 143 -22.54 -2.75 -23.39
CA ALA A 143 -22.03 -4.10 -23.54
C ALA A 143 -20.54 -4.08 -23.93
N SER A 144 -19.79 -5.09 -23.46
CA SER A 144 -18.38 -5.32 -23.78
C SER A 144 -18.24 -6.76 -24.21
N GLY A 145 -18.05 -7.00 -25.52
CA GLY A 145 -17.99 -8.34 -26.09
C GLY A 145 -19.19 -9.22 -25.69
N SER A 146 -18.94 -10.24 -24.86
CA SER A 146 -19.99 -11.16 -24.35
C SER A 146 -20.62 -10.73 -23.03
N SER A 147 -20.10 -9.67 -22.40
CA SER A 147 -20.64 -9.12 -21.15
C SER A 147 -21.72 -8.08 -21.45
N PRO A 148 -22.86 -8.11 -20.73
CA PRO A 148 -23.95 -7.14 -20.90
C PRO A 148 -23.61 -5.73 -20.38
N PHE A 149 -22.44 -5.56 -19.74
CA PHE A 149 -21.93 -4.31 -19.20
C PHE A 149 -20.40 -4.30 -19.30
N SER A 150 -19.81 -3.11 -19.22
CA SER A 150 -18.36 -2.90 -19.10
C SER A 150 -17.97 -2.72 -17.64
N LEU A 151 -16.88 -3.37 -17.25
CA LEU A 151 -16.32 -3.31 -15.91
C LEU A 151 -14.80 -3.52 -15.99
N TYR A 152 -14.03 -2.48 -15.68
CA TYR A 152 -12.57 -2.51 -15.86
C TYR A 152 -11.84 -1.55 -14.91
N SER A 153 -10.55 -1.81 -14.70
CA SER A 153 -9.59 -0.87 -14.11
C SER A 153 -8.76 -0.24 -15.23
N LEU A 154 -8.32 1.01 -15.02
CA LEU A 154 -7.49 1.77 -15.97
C LEU A 154 -6.00 1.41 -15.90
N GLY A 155 -5.62 0.37 -15.14
CA GLY A 155 -4.23 -0.04 -15.02
C GLY A 155 -3.37 0.96 -14.24
N ALA A 156 -2.05 0.86 -14.41
CA ALA A 156 -1.08 1.60 -13.61
C ALA A 156 -0.99 3.10 -13.94
N ASP A 157 -1.34 3.51 -15.15
CA ASP A 157 -1.30 4.91 -15.59
C ASP A 157 -2.59 5.68 -15.27
N GLY A 158 -3.66 4.96 -14.89
CA GLY A 158 -4.97 5.53 -14.59
C GLY A 158 -5.63 6.18 -15.81
N GLN A 159 -5.25 5.80 -17.02
CA GLN A 159 -5.77 6.37 -18.27
C GLN A 159 -6.38 5.27 -19.16
N PRO A 160 -7.35 5.61 -20.02
CA PRO A 160 -7.93 4.63 -20.92
C PRO A 160 -6.90 4.18 -21.96
N GLY A 161 -6.77 2.87 -22.15
CA GLY A 161 -5.87 2.25 -23.11
C GLY A 161 -4.63 1.66 -22.45
N GLY A 162 -3.45 2.11 -22.86
CA GLY A 162 -2.16 1.62 -22.36
C GLY A 162 -1.70 0.26 -22.90
N GLU A 163 -0.48 -0.12 -22.53
CA GLU A 163 0.14 -1.42 -22.83
C GLU A 163 0.84 -1.99 -21.59
N GLY A 164 1.01 -3.31 -21.54
CA GLY A 164 1.71 -3.96 -20.42
C GLY A 164 0.97 -3.76 -19.09
N TYR A 165 1.61 -3.09 -18.14
CA TYR A 165 1.02 -2.81 -16.81
C TYR A 165 0.09 -1.59 -16.81
N ASP A 166 0.18 -0.76 -17.85
CA ASP A 166 -0.67 0.41 -18.06
C ASP A 166 -1.95 0.03 -18.83
N ALA A 167 -2.06 -1.23 -19.29
CA ALA A 167 -3.23 -1.68 -20.03
C ALA A 167 -4.49 -1.70 -19.15
N ASP A 168 -5.63 -1.31 -19.73
CA ASP A 168 -6.94 -1.51 -19.13
C ASP A 168 -7.20 -3.00 -18.81
N ILE A 169 -7.66 -3.29 -17.59
CA ILE A 169 -7.86 -4.68 -17.11
C ILE A 169 -9.33 -4.94 -16.86
N GLY A 170 -9.92 -5.86 -17.63
CA GLY A 170 -11.29 -6.35 -17.40
C GLY A 170 -12.14 -6.42 -18.67
N TYR A 171 -13.41 -6.06 -18.53
CA TYR A 171 -14.41 -5.99 -19.59
C TYR A 171 -14.48 -4.54 -20.10
N VAL A 172 -13.51 -4.19 -20.95
CA VAL A 172 -13.35 -2.85 -21.53
C VAL A 172 -14.38 -2.67 -22.67
N PRO A 173 -15.04 -1.50 -22.80
CA PRO A 173 -15.96 -1.25 -23.91
C PRO A 173 -15.26 -1.41 -25.27
N ASP A 174 -15.98 -1.95 -26.26
CA ASP A 174 -15.47 -2.09 -27.62
C ASP A 174 -15.21 -0.69 -28.20
N ARG A 175 -13.93 -0.34 -28.43
CA ARG A 175 -13.57 0.91 -29.11
C ARG A 175 -13.94 0.79 -30.58
N GLN A 176 -15.02 1.46 -30.97
CA GLN A 176 -15.40 1.67 -32.38
C GLN A 176 -14.49 2.70 -33.05
#